data_AF-A0A952E1Z4-F1
#
_entry.id   AF-A0A952E1Z4-F1
#
_cell.length_a   1.000
_cell.length_b   1.000
_cell.length_c   1.000
_cell.angle_alpha   90.00
_cell.angle_beta   90.00
_cell.angle_gamma   90.00
#
_symmetry.space_group_name_H-M   'P 1'
#
loop_
_entity.id
_entity.type
_entity.pdbx_description
1 polymer ?
#
loop_
_entity_poly.entity_id
_entity_poly.type
_entity_poly.pdbx_seq_one_letter_code
_entity_poly.pdbx_strand_id
1 'polypeptide(L)' 'MNQGDEPATQMLDARIVRNMTMGGLPTFADNTAALAGGLTAWAVYRTSDGELRIAV' A
#
# COMPACT_ATOMS: atom_id res chain seq x y z
N MET A 1 -18.91 22.28 45.70
CA MET A 1 -19.30 20.92 45.29
C MET A 1 -19.24 20.87 43.77
N ASN A 2 -18.12 20.31 43.31
CA ASN A 2 -17.79 19.66 42.05
C ASN A 2 -18.22 20.31 40.72
N GLN A 3 -17.27 21.06 40.20
CA GLN A 3 -16.95 21.09 38.78
C GLN A 3 -16.41 19.70 38.41
N GLY A 4 -17.19 18.90 37.68
CA GLY A 4 -16.89 17.52 37.28
C GLY A 4 -18.21 16.87 36.86
N ASP A 5 -18.38 16.30 35.66
CA ASP A 5 -17.44 15.79 34.68
C ASP A 5 -18.10 15.96 33.30
N GLU A 6 -17.68 16.95 32.52
CA GLU A 6 -17.97 16.91 31.08
C GLU A 6 -17.05 15.81 30.51
N PRO A 7 -17.57 14.72 29.92
CA PRO A 7 -16.71 13.70 29.35
C PRO A 7 -15.89 14.36 28.25
N ALA A 8 -14.56 14.35 28.40
CA ALA A 8 -13.66 14.83 27.36
C ALA A 8 -13.98 14.05 26.08
N THR A 9 -14.74 14.65 25.18
CA THR A 9 -14.94 14.12 23.84
C THR A 9 -13.54 14.10 23.25
N GLN A 10 -12.94 12.92 23.21
CA GLN A 10 -11.66 12.74 22.54
C GLN A 10 -11.89 13.20 21.10
N MET A 11 -11.38 14.37 20.77
CA MET A 11 -11.30 14.83 19.39
C MET A 11 -10.40 13.84 18.69
N LEU A 12 -11.01 12.92 17.95
CA LEU A 12 -10.30 12.04 17.05
C LEU A 12 -9.59 12.94 16.04
N ASP A 13 -8.27 13.05 16.13
CA ASP A 13 -7.45 13.57 15.03
C ASP A 13 -7.57 12.54 13.90
N ALA A 14 -8.63 12.68 13.11
CA ALA A 14 -8.89 11.84 11.96
C ALA A 14 -7.90 12.22 10.85
N ARG A 15 -6.61 11.97 11.09
CA ARG A 15 -5.61 12.05 10.05
C ARG A 15 -5.89 10.93 9.06
N ILE A 16 -6.35 11.30 7.88
CA ILE A 16 -6.45 10.37 6.76
C ILE A 16 -5.03 9.99 6.34
N VAL A 17 -4.52 8.88 6.87
CA VAL A 17 -3.29 8.25 6.38
C VAL A 17 -3.68 7.37 5.20
N ARG A 18 -3.41 7.82 3.98
CA ARG A 18 -3.54 6.99 2.78
C ARG A 18 -2.28 6.13 2.62
N ASN A 19 -2.25 5.01 3.32
CA ASN A 19 -1.24 3.98 3.08
C ASN A 19 -1.62 3.18 1.83
N MET A 20 -0.71 3.15 0.85
CA MET A 20 -0.90 2.31 -0.33
C MET A 20 -0.46 0.88 0.03
N THR A 21 -1.42 0.00 0.30
CA THR A 21 -1.15 -1.42 0.49
C THR A 21 -1.08 -2.09 -0.88
N MET A 22 0.12 -2.50 -1.29
CA MET A 22 0.37 -3.15 -2.58
C MET A 22 0.21 -4.67 -2.53
N GLY A 23 -0.77 -5.12 -1.73
CA GLY A 23 -1.12 -6.52 -1.61
C GLY A 23 -1.67 -7.05 -2.93
N GLY A 24 -1.28 -8.28 -3.29
CA GLY A 24 -1.76 -8.94 -4.50
C GLY A 24 -0.94 -8.67 -5.76
N LEU A 25 0.09 -7.81 -5.71
CA LEU A 25 1.02 -7.69 -6.84
C LEU A 25 1.89 -8.94 -6.95
N PRO A 26 1.96 -9.56 -8.15
CA PRO A 26 2.88 -10.66 -8.41
C PRO A 26 4.32 -10.18 -8.25
N THR A 27 5.20 -11.11 -7.88
CA THR A 27 6.62 -10.83 -7.66
C THR A 27 7.43 -11.52 -8.74
N PHE A 28 8.27 -10.78 -9.44
CA PHE A 28 9.15 -11.27 -10.51
C PHE A 28 10.56 -10.72 -10.33
N ALA A 29 11.57 -11.44 -10.81
CA ALA A 29 12.97 -10.99 -10.70
C ALA A 29 13.23 -9.72 -11.53
N ASP A 30 12.66 -9.66 -12.74
CA ASP A 30 12.86 -8.57 -13.69
C ASP A 30 11.71 -8.52 -14.72
N ASN A 31 11.83 -7.60 -15.67
CA ASN A 31 10.86 -7.37 -16.72
C ASN A 31 10.65 -8.60 -17.63
N THR A 32 11.74 -9.27 -17.99
CA THR A 32 11.71 -10.44 -18.86
C THR A 32 10.96 -11.58 -18.17
N ALA A 33 11.22 -11.80 -16.88
CA ALA A 33 10.50 -12.78 -16.07
C ALA A 33 9.02 -12.42 -15.90
N ALA A 34 8.69 -11.13 -15.75
CA ALA A 34 7.29 -10.68 -15.65
C ALA A 34 6.49 -10.98 -16.93
N LEU A 35 7.04 -10.61 -18.09
CA LEU A 35 6.39 -10.86 -19.39
C LEU A 35 6.30 -12.36 -19.69
N ALA A 36 7.37 -13.12 -19.42
CA ALA A 36 7.37 -14.58 -19.60
C ALA A 36 6.40 -15.29 -18.65
N GLY A 37 6.20 -14.74 -17.45
CA GLY A 37 5.21 -15.20 -16.47
C GLY A 37 3.76 -14.84 -16.83
N GLY A 38 3.54 -14.21 -17.99
CA GLY A 38 2.20 -13.87 -18.50
C GLY A 38 1.67 -12.53 -17.99
N LEU A 39 2.50 -11.71 -17.34
CA LEU A 39 2.09 -10.36 -16.97
C LEU A 39 1.95 -9.51 -18.24
N THR A 40 0.84 -8.78 -18.35
CA THR A 40 0.60 -7.88 -19.47
C THR A 40 1.58 -6.70 -19.44
N ALA A 41 1.99 -6.23 -20.62
CA ALA A 41 2.73 -4.97 -20.73
C ALA A 41 1.95 -3.83 -20.06
N TRP A 42 2.69 -2.90 -19.46
CA TRP A 42 2.21 -1.78 -18.64
C TRP A 42 1.57 -2.16 -17.29
N ALA A 43 1.55 -3.44 -16.91
CA ALA A 43 1.12 -3.85 -15.59
C ALA A 43 2.22 -3.70 -14.53
N VAL A 44 1.82 -3.46 -13.29
CA VAL A 44 2.74 -3.27 -12.15
C VAL A 44 3.07 -4.63 -11.51
N TYR A 45 4.34 -4.81 -11.16
CA TYR A 45 4.81 -5.95 -10.36
C TYR A 45 5.84 -5.50 -9.31
N ARG A 46 6.16 -6.41 -8.38
CA ARG A 46 7.21 -6.21 -7.38
C ARG A 46 8.45 -7.01 -7.71
N THR A 47 9.63 -6.47 -7.42
CA THR A 47 10.85 -7.29 -7.39
C THR A 47 10.97 -8.03 -6.07
N SER A 48 11.78 -9.09 -6.04
CA SER A 48 12.16 -9.78 -4.80
C SER A 48 12.77 -8.84 -3.76
N ASP A 49 13.37 -7.75 -4.23
CA ASP A 49 14.13 -6.79 -3.42
C ASP A 49 13.23 -5.66 -2.90
N GLY A 50 11.93 -5.72 -3.19
CA GLY A 50 10.91 -4.79 -2.70
C GLY A 50 10.67 -3.57 -3.60
N GLU A 51 11.28 -3.51 -4.79
CA GLU A 51 11.02 -2.43 -5.74
C GLU A 51 9.68 -2.61 -6.44
N LEU A 52 9.09 -1.50 -6.89
CA LEU A 52 7.96 -1.50 -7.80
C LEU A 52 8.43 -1.21 -9.21
N ARG A 53 7.97 -2.03 -10.15
CA ARG A 53 8.32 -1.89 -11.57
C ARG A 53 7.07 -2.06 -12.43
N ILE A 54 7.14 -1.49 -13.61
CA ILE A 54 6.13 -1.66 -14.66
C ILE A 54 6.73 -2.60 -15.69
N ALA A 55 5.97 -3.61 -16.11
CA ALA A 55 6.36 -4.46 -17.22
C ALA A 55 6.32 -3.65 -18.51
N VAL A 56 7.40 -3.61 -19.28
CA VAL A 56 7.58 -2.83 -20.51
C VAL A 56 8.13 -3.67 -21.65
#